data_AF-A0A7S2QCG8-F1
#
_entry.id   AF-A0A7S2QCG8-F1
#
_cell.length_a   1.000
_cell.length_b   1.000
_cell.length_c   1.000
_cell.angle_alpha   90.00
_cell.angle_beta   90.00
_cell.angle_gamma   90.00
#
_symmetry.space_group_name_H-M   'P 1'
#
loop_
_entity.id
_entity.type
_entity.pdbx_description
1 polymer ?
#
loop_
_entity_poly.entity_id
_entity_poly.type
_entity_poly.pdbx_seq_one_letter_code
_entity_poly.pdbx_strand_id
1 'polypeptide(L)'
;SVCPLPWNANASLPHGIDRTAVCPYGRRLEGFDVTIPKDTVPFSVTGLCVFWGVVPFGVVGLALVDTVVGVCRLGGIGTREMTFLVFVLGMVGLNELFFKHLFREPRPPESCCHSCGFPSGHAVMSIGFFMLMFLDAIYRTMPRLAVSQESALAVLQNPKAKKKKRTFLGWTLREWLVGDVRAFATLLPLSAAHTLGHTDFCCFALVWGFMLLPVPFSRVVLKDHTPEQVLAGATIGFLEATIFFVIIRHAILPKLNYRLSQRIGYVFVHNFPLPMMEVLSRAFTLLATHQMGSQDMSTAVLCDKLRKASQEVEWYLNQAQGLLDKANRRWYRKLLVFDEDMVTTRREVHRLQAVKEKLEKALSLCEEESSIPSSESAESLC
;
A
#
# COMPACT_ATOMS: atom_id res chain seq x y z
N SER A 1 -10.39 1.15 27.38
CA SER A 1 -10.80 1.86 28.61
C SER A 1 -12.25 2.35 28.50
N VAL A 2 -12.90 2.62 29.63
CA VAL A 2 -14.30 3.10 29.71
C VAL A 2 -14.30 4.46 30.42
N CYS A 3 -15.11 5.40 29.94
CA CYS A 3 -15.21 6.75 30.49
C CYS A 3 -16.69 7.11 30.72
N PRO A 4 -17.08 7.52 31.94
CA PRO A 4 -18.46 7.87 32.24
C PRO A 4 -18.89 9.14 31.51
N LEU A 5 -20.15 9.17 31.10
CA LEU A 5 -20.85 10.32 30.51
C LEU A 5 -21.95 10.79 31.48
N PRO A 6 -22.42 12.05 31.37
CA PRO A 6 -23.40 12.59 32.32
C PRO A 6 -24.66 11.74 32.51
N TRP A 7 -25.12 11.06 31.45
CA TRP A 7 -26.34 10.24 31.49
C TRP A 7 -26.13 8.82 32.05
N ASN A 8 -24.90 8.36 32.26
CA ASN A 8 -24.59 7.04 32.81
C ASN A 8 -23.54 7.03 33.93
N ALA A 9 -23.11 8.20 34.41
CA ALA A 9 -22.13 8.30 35.48
C ALA A 9 -22.74 7.82 36.79
N ASN A 10 -22.14 6.80 37.40
CA ASN A 10 -22.53 6.31 38.72
C ASN A 10 -21.29 5.85 39.49
N ALA A 11 -20.86 6.65 40.46
CA ALA A 11 -19.65 6.41 41.24
C ALA A 11 -19.70 5.12 42.10
N SER A 12 -20.89 4.58 42.39
CA SER A 12 -21.02 3.34 43.18
C SER A 12 -20.88 2.07 42.34
N LEU A 13 -20.80 2.17 41.02
CA LEU A 13 -20.69 1.03 40.10
C LEU A 13 -19.25 0.82 39.60
N PRO A 14 -18.88 -0.41 39.18
CA PRO A 14 -17.57 -0.68 38.59
C PRO A 14 -17.25 0.26 37.42
N HIS A 15 -16.05 0.83 37.43
CA HIS A 15 -15.60 1.84 36.46
C HIS A 15 -16.42 3.14 36.43
N GLY A 16 -17.26 3.38 37.44
CA GLY A 16 -18.04 4.62 37.59
C GLY A 16 -19.22 4.75 36.63
N ILE A 17 -19.71 3.65 36.06
CA ILE A 17 -20.68 3.66 34.95
C ILE A 17 -21.85 2.70 35.18
N ASP A 18 -23.07 3.20 34.96
CA ASP A 18 -24.27 2.38 34.78
C ASP A 18 -24.41 1.95 33.32
N ARG A 19 -24.14 0.68 33.03
CA ARG A 19 -24.28 0.10 31.68
C ARG A 19 -25.73 -0.15 31.28
N THR A 20 -26.67 -0.10 32.22
CA THR A 20 -28.11 -0.31 31.98
C THR A 20 -28.84 1.00 31.70
N ALA A 21 -28.19 2.14 31.95
CA ALA A 21 -28.75 3.46 31.65
C ALA A 21 -29.08 3.60 30.15
N VAL A 22 -30.26 4.14 29.86
CA VAL A 22 -30.73 4.35 28.48
C VAL A 22 -30.22 5.70 27.98
N CYS A 23 -29.47 5.69 26.88
CA CYS A 23 -28.97 6.92 26.26
C CYS A 23 -30.13 7.80 25.77
N PRO A 24 -30.23 9.08 26.19
CA PRO A 24 -31.34 9.95 25.80
C PRO A 24 -31.23 10.43 24.35
N TYR A 25 -30.04 10.36 23.75
CA TYR A 25 -29.75 10.90 22.41
C TYR A 25 -29.91 9.87 21.28
N GLY A 26 -30.07 8.60 21.60
CA GLY A 26 -30.11 7.53 20.59
C GLY A 26 -29.79 6.16 21.16
N ARG A 27 -29.17 5.33 20.34
CA ARG A 27 -28.65 4.01 20.74
C ARG A 27 -27.26 3.79 20.21
N ARG A 28 -26.48 2.96 20.89
CA ARG A 28 -25.17 2.52 20.40
C ARG A 28 -25.34 1.37 19.42
N LEU A 29 -24.61 1.41 18.32
CA LEU A 29 -24.41 0.26 17.44
C LEU A 29 -23.34 -0.64 18.08
N GLU A 30 -23.78 -1.76 18.66
CA GLU A 30 -22.91 -2.70 19.35
C GLU A 30 -21.85 -3.29 18.41
N GLY A 31 -20.63 -3.44 18.92
CA GLY A 31 -19.47 -3.93 18.15
C GLY A 31 -18.72 -2.86 17.36
N PHE A 32 -19.37 -1.75 16.99
CA PHE A 32 -18.77 -0.70 16.16
C PHE A 32 -18.45 0.58 16.90
N ASP A 33 -18.96 0.81 18.12
CA ASP A 33 -18.76 2.06 18.86
C ASP A 33 -19.21 3.30 18.07
N VAL A 34 -20.42 3.23 17.49
CA VAL A 34 -21.08 4.30 16.73
C VAL A 34 -22.44 4.62 17.36
N THR A 35 -22.74 5.90 17.58
CA THR A 35 -24.08 6.33 18.00
C THR A 35 -25.01 6.40 16.79
N ILE A 36 -26.22 5.85 16.94
CA ILE A 36 -27.36 6.01 16.03
C ILE A 36 -28.34 6.97 16.72
N PRO A 37 -28.39 8.25 16.30
CA PRO A 37 -29.36 9.23 16.80
C PRO A 37 -30.82 8.76 16.62
N LYS A 38 -31.73 9.22 17.48
CA LYS A 38 -33.16 8.83 17.40
C LYS A 38 -33.82 9.16 16.06
N ASP A 39 -33.47 10.31 15.49
CA ASP A 39 -34.07 10.83 14.24
C ASP A 39 -33.32 10.36 12.98
N THR A 40 -32.60 9.23 13.06
CA THR A 40 -31.82 8.73 11.93
C THR A 40 -32.72 8.12 10.86
N VAL A 41 -32.71 8.70 9.66
CA VAL A 41 -33.36 8.15 8.47
C VAL A 41 -32.29 7.62 7.50
N PRO A 42 -32.48 6.45 6.86
CA PRO A 42 -31.58 6.00 5.79
C PRO A 42 -31.47 7.10 4.72
N PHE A 43 -30.25 7.48 4.32
CA PHE A 43 -29.94 8.59 3.38
C PHE A 43 -30.01 10.02 3.93
N SER A 44 -30.36 10.22 5.20
CA SER A 44 -30.09 11.50 5.87
C SER A 44 -28.58 11.67 6.12
N VAL A 45 -28.14 12.90 6.43
CA VAL A 45 -26.74 13.18 6.80
C VAL A 45 -26.30 12.29 7.98
N THR A 46 -27.15 12.09 8.99
CA THR A 46 -26.87 11.22 10.13
C THR A 46 -26.80 9.75 9.71
N GLY A 47 -27.69 9.29 8.84
CA GLY A 47 -27.66 7.92 8.29
C GLY A 47 -26.37 7.63 7.51
N LEU A 48 -25.93 8.56 6.66
CA LEU A 48 -24.66 8.44 5.94
C LEU A 48 -23.46 8.47 6.92
N CYS A 49 -23.51 9.30 7.96
CA CYS A 49 -22.46 9.33 8.98
C CYS A 49 -22.34 8.01 9.75
N VAL A 50 -23.47 7.36 10.05
CA VAL A 50 -23.48 6.01 10.65
C VAL A 50 -22.84 5.00 9.71
N PHE A 51 -23.16 5.05 8.42
CA PHE A 51 -22.51 4.21 7.40
C PHE A 51 -20.99 4.40 7.40
N TRP A 52 -20.50 5.64 7.32
CA TRP A 52 -19.05 5.89 7.37
C TRP A 52 -18.42 5.42 8.69
N GLY A 53 -19.14 5.50 9.82
CA GLY A 53 -18.67 4.97 11.11
C GLY A 53 -18.32 3.48 11.07
N VAL A 54 -19.01 2.66 10.27
CA VAL A 54 -18.74 1.22 10.19
C VAL A 54 -17.70 0.84 9.12
N VAL A 55 -17.34 1.75 8.21
CA VAL A 55 -16.45 1.45 7.07
C VAL A 55 -15.07 0.91 7.48
N PRO A 56 -14.35 1.46 8.48
CA PRO A 56 -13.04 0.91 8.85
C PRO A 56 -13.08 -0.56 9.24
N PHE A 57 -14.15 -0.99 9.93
CA PHE A 57 -14.36 -2.40 10.27
C PHE A 57 -14.67 -3.26 9.04
N GLY A 58 -15.38 -2.69 8.07
CA GLY A 58 -15.57 -3.30 6.75
C GLY A 58 -14.25 -3.57 6.04
N VAL A 59 -13.29 -2.64 6.10
CA VAL A 59 -11.94 -2.84 5.53
C VAL A 59 -11.22 -4.01 6.20
N VAL A 60 -11.27 -4.08 7.53
CA VAL A 60 -10.70 -5.20 8.28
C VAL A 60 -11.37 -6.53 7.90
N GLY A 61 -12.70 -6.54 7.79
CA GLY A 61 -13.46 -7.70 7.36
C GLY A 61 -13.07 -8.17 5.95
N LEU A 62 -12.93 -7.25 4.99
CA LEU A 62 -12.49 -7.56 3.64
C LEU A 62 -11.05 -8.10 3.62
N ALA A 63 -10.14 -7.54 4.43
CA ALA A 63 -8.78 -8.04 4.54
C ALA A 63 -8.71 -9.46 5.14
N LEU A 64 -9.57 -9.78 6.11
CA LEU A 64 -9.69 -11.13 6.66
C LEU A 64 -10.21 -12.12 5.61
N VAL A 65 -11.24 -11.74 4.85
CA VAL A 65 -11.75 -12.56 3.74
C VAL A 65 -10.65 -12.80 2.70
N ASP A 66 -9.91 -11.76 2.32
CA ASP A 66 -8.79 -11.88 1.37
C ASP A 66 -7.68 -12.80 1.91
N THR A 67 -7.39 -12.72 3.21
CA THR A 67 -6.45 -13.64 3.88
C THR A 67 -6.92 -15.09 3.79
N VAL A 68 -8.19 -15.37 4.08
CA VAL A 68 -8.76 -16.73 4.03
C VAL A 68 -8.75 -17.26 2.59
N VAL A 69 -9.15 -16.45 1.62
CA VAL A 69 -9.11 -16.79 0.20
C VAL A 69 -7.67 -17.05 -0.25
N GLY A 70 -6.72 -16.23 0.22
CA GLY A 70 -5.28 -16.40 0.00
C GLY A 70 -4.76 -17.72 0.54
N VAL A 71 -5.15 -18.13 1.75
CA VAL A 71 -4.80 -19.43 2.34
C VAL A 71 -5.31 -20.58 1.48
N CYS A 72 -6.56 -20.52 1.02
CA CYS A 72 -7.12 -21.53 0.12
C CYS A 72 -6.39 -21.60 -1.23
N ARG A 73 -5.91 -20.47 -1.75
CA ARG A 73 -5.22 -20.38 -3.06
C ARG A 73 -3.75 -20.76 -3.00
N LEU A 74 -3.03 -20.31 -1.98
CA LEU A 74 -1.57 -20.44 -1.85
C LEU A 74 -1.16 -21.61 -0.96
N GLY A 75 -2.10 -22.20 -0.22
CA GLY A 75 -1.82 -23.24 0.78
C GLY A 75 -1.04 -22.70 1.99
N GLY A 76 -1.21 -21.41 2.30
CA GLY A 76 -0.55 -20.70 3.40
C GLY A 76 -0.92 -19.21 3.43
N ILE A 77 -0.62 -18.53 4.54
CA ILE A 77 -0.89 -17.11 4.74
C ILE A 77 0.12 -16.29 3.94
N GLY A 78 -0.38 -15.41 3.07
CA GLY A 78 0.48 -14.51 2.31
C GLY A 78 1.13 -13.44 3.19
N THR A 79 2.39 -13.12 2.93
CA THR A 79 3.12 -12.07 3.67
C THR A 79 2.51 -10.69 3.54
N ARG A 80 1.78 -10.39 2.45
CA ARG A 80 1.12 -9.11 2.22
C ARG A 80 -0.04 -8.92 3.19
N GLU A 81 -0.92 -9.90 3.24
CA GLU A 81 -2.11 -9.93 4.08
C GLU A 81 -1.68 -9.94 5.55
N MET A 82 -0.68 -10.76 5.89
CA MET A 82 -0.05 -10.75 7.20
C MET A 82 0.48 -9.36 7.58
N THR A 83 1.19 -8.68 6.66
CA THR A 83 1.74 -7.35 6.93
C THR A 83 0.63 -6.35 7.25
N PHE A 84 -0.49 -6.39 6.52
CA PHE A 84 -1.65 -5.55 6.84
C PHE A 84 -2.30 -5.91 8.18
N LEU A 85 -2.45 -7.19 8.50
CA LEU A 85 -2.99 -7.62 9.79
C LEU A 85 -2.10 -7.20 10.97
N VAL A 86 -0.78 -7.30 10.81
CA VAL A 86 0.19 -6.80 11.80
C VAL A 86 0.03 -5.29 11.99
N PHE A 87 -0.18 -4.54 10.91
CA PHE A 87 -0.47 -3.11 10.99
C PHE A 87 -1.76 -2.82 11.76
N VAL A 88 -2.86 -3.50 11.43
CA VAL A 88 -4.16 -3.36 12.13
C VAL A 88 -4.00 -3.65 13.62
N LEU A 89 -3.35 -4.76 13.98
CA LEU A 89 -3.12 -5.15 15.38
C LEU A 89 -2.24 -4.13 16.11
N GLY A 90 -1.21 -3.62 15.45
CA GLY A 90 -0.33 -2.57 15.98
C GLY A 90 -1.09 -1.30 16.30
N MET A 91 -1.85 -0.75 15.34
CA MET A 91 -2.64 0.47 15.54
C MET A 91 -3.70 0.30 16.63
N VAL A 92 -4.45 -0.81 16.60
CA VAL A 92 -5.48 -1.08 17.62
C VAL A 92 -4.85 -1.26 19.01
N GLY A 93 -3.72 -1.95 19.09
CA GLY A 93 -2.96 -2.11 20.33
C GLY A 93 -2.49 -0.77 20.89
N LEU A 94 -1.85 0.07 20.07
CA LEU A 94 -1.40 1.41 20.49
C LEU A 94 -2.58 2.30 20.89
N ASN A 95 -3.66 2.30 20.13
CA ASN A 95 -4.82 3.13 20.42
C ASN A 95 -5.58 2.68 21.69
N GLU A 96 -5.97 1.41 21.75
CA GLU A 96 -6.85 0.90 22.81
C GLU A 96 -6.10 0.54 24.09
N LEU A 97 -4.87 0.03 24.00
CA LEU A 97 -4.11 -0.43 25.16
C LEU A 97 -3.18 0.64 25.72
N PHE A 98 -2.66 1.55 24.89
CA PHE A 98 -1.74 2.60 25.34
C PHE A 98 -2.42 3.97 25.45
N PHE A 99 -2.77 4.61 24.34
CA PHE A 99 -3.22 6.01 24.35
C PHE A 99 -4.50 6.22 25.16
N LYS A 100 -5.52 5.37 24.97
CA LYS A 100 -6.78 5.49 25.70
C LYS A 100 -6.69 5.22 27.19
N HIS A 101 -5.64 4.53 27.66
CA HIS A 101 -5.39 4.34 29.10
C HIS A 101 -4.60 5.49 29.70
N LEU A 102 -3.77 6.16 28.89
CA LEU A 102 -2.96 7.31 29.27
C LEU A 102 -3.81 8.57 29.47
N PHE A 103 -4.68 8.90 28.52
CA PHE A 103 -5.42 10.18 28.54
C PHE A 103 -6.79 10.11 29.21
N ARG A 104 -7.52 8.99 29.07
CA ARG A 104 -8.87 8.77 29.66
C ARG A 104 -9.83 9.94 29.49
N GLU A 105 -9.79 10.60 28.33
CA GLU A 105 -10.67 11.71 28.03
C GLU A 105 -12.08 11.21 27.67
N PRO A 106 -13.15 11.79 28.25
CA PRO A 106 -14.52 11.41 27.92
C PRO A 106 -14.93 11.89 26.52
N ARG A 107 -15.96 11.25 25.96
CA ARG A 107 -16.62 11.69 24.72
C ARG A 107 -17.53 12.89 25.01
N PRO A 108 -18.06 13.57 23.96
CA PRO A 108 -19.13 14.54 24.15
C PRO A 108 -20.33 13.93 24.91
N PRO A 109 -21.05 14.73 25.73
CA PRO A 109 -22.19 14.26 26.53
C PRO A 109 -23.28 13.56 25.72
N GLU A 110 -23.41 13.90 24.44
CA GLU A 110 -24.44 13.40 23.54
C GLU A 110 -24.11 12.03 22.93
N SER A 111 -22.87 11.53 23.11
CA SER A 111 -22.50 10.20 22.65
C SER A 111 -23.23 9.12 23.45
N CYS A 112 -23.64 8.06 22.77
CA CYS A 112 -24.14 6.84 23.42
C CYS A 112 -23.03 5.79 23.64
N CYS A 113 -21.77 6.11 23.32
CA CYS A 113 -20.64 5.19 23.44
C CYS A 113 -19.98 5.27 24.83
N HIS A 114 -19.70 4.13 25.45
CA HIS A 114 -19.11 4.10 26.79
C HIS A 114 -17.57 4.16 26.80
N SER A 115 -16.91 3.87 25.67
CA SER A 115 -15.45 3.90 25.60
C SER A 115 -14.92 5.33 25.66
N CYS A 116 -13.69 5.51 26.14
CA CYS A 116 -13.05 6.83 26.16
C CYS A 116 -12.87 7.39 24.74
N GLY A 117 -12.93 8.73 24.64
CA GLY A 117 -12.97 9.47 23.39
C GLY A 117 -11.59 9.80 22.80
N PHE A 118 -10.56 10.00 23.63
CA PHE A 118 -9.24 10.37 23.13
C PHE A 118 -8.26 9.18 23.07
N PRO A 119 -7.55 9.00 21.95
CA PRO A 119 -7.83 9.53 20.62
C PRO A 119 -8.95 8.73 19.93
N SER A 120 -9.53 9.30 18.87
CA SER A 120 -10.58 8.63 18.12
C SER A 120 -10.04 7.44 17.33
N GLY A 121 -10.32 6.22 17.80
CA GLY A 121 -9.89 4.99 17.12
C GLY A 121 -10.43 4.84 15.70
N HIS A 122 -11.63 5.37 15.42
CA HIS A 122 -12.18 5.38 14.06
C HIS A 122 -11.36 6.25 13.12
N ALA A 123 -10.93 7.43 13.58
CA ALA A 123 -10.11 8.35 12.81
C ALA A 123 -8.69 7.80 12.61
N VAL A 124 -8.10 7.19 13.65
CA VAL A 124 -6.81 6.48 13.56
C VAL A 124 -6.87 5.41 12.47
N MET A 125 -7.85 4.50 12.56
CA MET A 125 -8.00 3.42 11.58
C MET A 125 -8.28 3.94 10.18
N SER A 126 -9.21 4.88 10.01
CA SER A 126 -9.62 5.31 8.66
C SER A 126 -8.49 6.04 7.92
N ILE A 127 -7.81 6.97 8.60
CA ILE A 127 -6.68 7.71 8.03
C ILE A 127 -5.46 6.80 7.88
N GLY A 128 -5.20 5.92 8.86
CA GLY A 128 -4.11 4.96 8.78
C GLY A 128 -4.27 3.97 7.62
N PHE A 129 -5.46 3.39 7.45
CA PHE A 129 -5.76 2.51 6.31
C PHE A 129 -5.66 3.25 4.99
N PHE A 130 -6.30 4.42 4.86
CA PHE A 130 -6.24 5.20 3.63
C PHE A 130 -4.79 5.55 3.28
N MET A 131 -4.01 6.05 4.24
CA MET A 131 -2.62 6.45 4.01
C MET A 131 -1.74 5.27 3.63
N LEU A 132 -1.84 4.13 4.32
CA LEU A 132 -1.08 2.93 4.00
C LEU A 132 -1.42 2.41 2.59
N MET A 133 -2.71 2.32 2.28
CA MET A 133 -3.19 1.86 0.97
C MET A 133 -2.81 2.83 -0.15
N PHE A 134 -2.88 4.14 0.10
CA PHE A 134 -2.52 5.17 -0.85
C PHE A 134 -1.03 5.18 -1.14
N LEU A 135 -0.18 5.08 -0.11
CA LEU A 135 1.28 4.92 -0.28
C LEU A 135 1.60 3.66 -1.07
N ASP A 136 1.04 2.51 -0.68
CA ASP A 136 1.24 1.25 -1.40
C ASP A 136 0.82 1.36 -2.88
N ALA A 137 -0.29 2.02 -3.17
CA ALA A 137 -0.79 2.23 -4.52
C ALA A 137 0.08 3.20 -5.33
N ILE A 138 0.59 4.29 -4.74
CA ILE A 138 1.49 5.23 -5.42
C ILE A 138 2.73 4.49 -5.94
N TYR A 139 3.36 3.66 -5.11
CA TYR A 139 4.61 2.97 -5.48
C TYR A 139 4.41 1.84 -6.50
N ARG A 140 3.15 1.45 -6.76
CA ARG A 140 2.78 0.48 -7.82
C ARG A 140 2.23 1.13 -9.06
N THR A 141 1.77 2.37 -8.95
CA THR A 141 1.31 3.14 -10.09
C THR A 141 2.48 3.30 -11.02
N MET A 142 2.38 2.77 -12.25
CA MET A 142 3.43 2.95 -13.24
C MET A 142 3.59 4.46 -13.50
N PRO A 143 4.68 5.13 -13.08
CA PRO A 143 4.94 6.43 -13.65
C PRO A 143 5.27 6.20 -15.14
N ARG A 144 4.80 7.11 -16.01
CA ARG A 144 5.56 7.37 -17.23
C ARG A 144 6.94 7.82 -16.72
N LEU A 145 7.98 6.99 -16.87
CA LEU A 145 9.35 7.28 -16.39
C LEU A 145 9.72 8.77 -16.66
N ALA A 146 10.41 9.52 -15.80
CA ALA A 146 11.35 9.20 -14.71
C ALA A 146 11.26 10.24 -13.56
N VAL A 147 11.86 9.98 -12.38
CA VAL A 147 11.87 10.91 -11.23
C VAL A 147 13.19 11.73 -11.12
N SER A 148 14.00 11.72 -12.21
CA SER A 148 15.23 12.51 -12.48
C SER A 148 16.55 11.90 -11.93
N GLN A 149 17.69 11.87 -12.63
CA GLN A 149 18.24 13.04 -13.33
C GLN A 149 17.91 13.14 -14.81
N GLU A 150 17.11 14.20 -15.10
CA GLU A 150 16.73 14.78 -16.39
C GLU A 150 17.09 13.96 -17.61
N SER A 151 16.43 12.83 -17.82
CA SER A 151 15.57 12.09 -16.88
C SER A 151 15.52 10.70 -17.44
N ALA A 152 16.39 9.87 -16.85
CA ALA A 152 17.03 8.73 -17.49
C ALA A 152 17.71 9.11 -18.83
N LEU A 153 18.23 10.34 -18.91
CA LEU A 153 18.43 11.20 -20.09
C LEU A 153 17.55 10.85 -21.31
N ALA A 154 16.32 11.37 -21.25
CA ALA A 154 15.27 11.22 -22.25
C ALA A 154 15.01 9.74 -22.61
N VAL A 155 14.88 8.90 -21.58
CA VAL A 155 14.60 7.45 -21.69
C VAL A 155 15.72 6.70 -22.44
N LEU A 156 16.91 7.31 -22.50
CA LEU A 156 18.05 7.06 -23.40
C LEU A 156 17.75 7.51 -24.86
N GLN A 157 17.47 8.80 -24.99
CA GLN A 157 17.39 9.71 -26.15
C GLN A 157 16.46 9.48 -27.37
N ASN A 158 15.89 8.30 -27.70
CA ASN A 158 14.52 8.13 -28.30
C ASN A 158 14.29 6.78 -29.03
N PRO A 159 13.40 5.90 -28.54
CA PRO A 159 12.91 4.74 -29.30
C PRO A 159 11.53 5.06 -29.90
N LYS A 160 11.47 5.78 -31.04
CA LYS A 160 10.24 6.21 -31.78
C LYS A 160 8.95 6.16 -30.94
N ALA A 161 8.67 7.25 -30.23
CA ALA A 161 7.40 7.49 -29.58
C ALA A 161 6.23 7.17 -30.52
N LYS A 162 5.67 5.96 -30.41
CA LYS A 162 4.36 5.63 -30.97
C LYS A 162 3.33 6.43 -30.19
N LYS A 163 3.19 7.70 -30.58
CA LYS A 163 1.97 8.46 -30.41
C LYS A 163 0.87 7.69 -31.14
N LYS A 164 0.20 6.77 -30.45
CA LYS A 164 -1.25 6.73 -30.61
C LYS A 164 -1.78 7.76 -29.62
N LYS A 165 -2.17 8.92 -30.16
CA LYS A 165 -3.10 9.81 -29.46
C LYS A 165 -4.33 8.95 -29.17
N ARG A 166 -4.47 8.42 -27.95
CA ARG A 166 -5.79 8.11 -27.42
C ARG A 166 -6.26 9.40 -26.78
N THR A 167 -7.20 10.05 -27.46
CA THR A 167 -7.93 11.22 -26.97
C THR A 167 -8.66 10.88 -25.67
N PHE A 168 -9.01 11.93 -24.92
CA PHE A 168 -9.44 11.94 -23.52
C PHE A 168 -10.53 10.92 -23.12
N LEU A 169 -11.34 10.41 -24.06
CA LEU A 169 -12.42 9.44 -23.78
C LEU A 169 -12.43 8.18 -24.69
N GLY A 170 -11.29 7.79 -25.28
CA GLY A 170 -11.18 6.69 -26.26
C GLY A 170 -11.36 5.25 -25.73
N TRP A 171 -12.48 4.96 -25.10
CA TRP A 171 -12.84 3.65 -24.51
C TRP A 171 -13.84 2.93 -25.42
N THR A 172 -13.60 1.67 -25.72
CA THR A 172 -14.61 0.78 -26.33
C THR A 172 -15.56 0.25 -25.26
N LEU A 173 -16.82 -0.05 -25.61
CA LEU A 173 -17.83 -0.57 -24.66
C LEU A 173 -17.36 -1.83 -23.89
N ARG A 174 -16.51 -2.64 -24.55
CA ARG A 174 -15.84 -3.81 -23.95
C ARG A 174 -14.75 -3.43 -22.95
N GLU A 175 -13.98 -2.37 -23.20
CA GLU A 175 -12.98 -1.83 -22.25
C GLU A 175 -13.67 -1.21 -21.02
N TRP A 176 -14.88 -0.64 -21.18
CA TRP A 176 -15.71 -0.17 -20.06
C TRP A 176 -16.24 -1.35 -19.22
N LEU A 177 -16.95 -2.31 -19.85
CA LEU A 177 -17.54 -3.47 -19.17
C LEU A 177 -16.52 -4.41 -18.49
N VAL A 178 -15.35 -4.64 -19.10
CA VAL A 178 -14.29 -5.52 -18.53
C VAL A 178 -13.38 -4.74 -17.58
N GLY A 179 -13.15 -3.45 -17.85
CA GLY A 179 -12.42 -2.54 -16.97
C GLY A 179 -13.09 -2.38 -15.61
N ASP A 180 -14.43 -2.30 -15.57
CA ASP A 180 -15.19 -2.17 -14.33
C ASP A 180 -15.10 -3.42 -13.45
N VAL A 181 -15.10 -4.63 -14.03
CA VAL A 181 -14.92 -5.89 -13.29
C VAL A 181 -13.48 -6.03 -12.76
N ARG A 182 -12.48 -5.62 -13.56
CA ARG A 182 -11.07 -5.57 -13.14
C ARG A 182 -10.85 -4.51 -12.06
N ALA A 183 -11.50 -3.36 -12.17
CA ALA A 183 -11.53 -2.33 -11.14
C ALA A 183 -12.09 -2.93 -9.85
N PHE A 184 -13.23 -3.64 -9.87
CA PHE A 184 -13.76 -4.32 -8.69
C PHE A 184 -12.79 -5.31 -8.02
N ALA A 185 -12.04 -6.10 -8.78
CA ALA A 185 -11.00 -6.98 -8.24
C ALA A 185 -9.75 -6.21 -7.72
N THR A 186 -9.44 -5.06 -8.31
CA THR A 186 -8.34 -4.16 -7.90
C THR A 186 -8.73 -3.22 -6.76
N LEU A 187 -10.04 -3.07 -6.52
CA LEU A 187 -10.63 -2.25 -5.47
C LEU A 187 -10.62 -2.98 -4.12
N LEU A 188 -10.19 -4.24 -4.02
CA LEU A 188 -9.89 -4.84 -2.74
C LEU A 188 -8.77 -4.07 -2.04
N PRO A 189 -8.85 -3.87 -0.71
CA PRO A 189 -7.89 -3.03 0.00
C PRO A 189 -6.45 -3.57 -0.08
N LEU A 190 -6.32 -4.88 -0.37
CA LEU A 190 -5.05 -5.60 -0.47
C LEU A 190 -4.76 -6.13 -1.89
N SER A 191 -5.14 -5.39 -2.94
CA SER A 191 -4.88 -5.83 -4.33
C SER A 191 -3.46 -6.36 -4.56
N ALA A 192 -3.38 -7.63 -4.97
CA ALA A 192 -2.13 -8.33 -5.27
C ALA A 192 -1.48 -7.87 -6.60
N ALA A 193 -2.08 -6.90 -7.31
CA ALA A 193 -1.52 -6.37 -8.53
C ALA A 193 -0.11 -5.77 -8.28
N HIS A 194 0.88 -6.26 -9.03
CA HIS A 194 2.26 -5.77 -8.97
C HIS A 194 2.41 -4.36 -9.57
N THR A 195 1.53 -3.99 -10.51
CA THR A 195 1.50 -2.67 -11.15
C THR A 195 0.07 -2.17 -11.27
N LEU A 196 -0.12 -0.88 -11.02
CA LEU A 196 -1.40 -0.18 -11.21
C LEU A 196 -1.29 0.79 -12.39
N GLY A 197 -2.30 0.80 -13.27
CA GLY A 197 -2.43 1.86 -14.27
C GLY A 197 -2.83 3.18 -13.62
N HIS A 198 -2.58 4.32 -14.27
CA HIS A 198 -2.97 5.63 -13.74
C HIS A 198 -4.48 5.74 -13.49
N THR A 199 -5.30 5.21 -14.39
CA THR A 199 -6.76 5.19 -14.22
C THR A 199 -7.15 4.32 -13.03
N ASP A 200 -6.56 3.12 -12.91
CA ASP A 200 -6.83 2.20 -11.79
C ASP A 200 -6.44 2.82 -10.45
N PHE A 201 -5.29 3.52 -10.41
CA PHE A 201 -4.85 4.28 -9.25
C PHE A 201 -5.83 5.39 -8.89
N CYS A 202 -6.26 6.21 -9.85
CA CYS A 202 -7.23 7.27 -9.60
C CYS A 202 -8.55 6.70 -9.08
N CYS A 203 -9.07 5.64 -9.71
CA CYS A 203 -10.29 4.98 -9.25
C CYS A 203 -10.12 4.42 -7.83
N PHE A 204 -9.00 3.74 -7.56
CA PHE A 204 -8.68 3.19 -6.25
C PHE A 204 -8.60 4.29 -5.17
N ALA A 205 -7.85 5.36 -5.43
CA ALA A 205 -7.68 6.47 -4.51
C ALA A 205 -9.00 7.21 -4.26
N LEU A 206 -9.83 7.40 -5.30
CA LEU A 206 -11.13 8.06 -5.17
C LEU A 206 -12.14 7.20 -4.40
N VAL A 207 -12.23 5.91 -4.71
CA VAL A 207 -13.15 5.00 -4.00
C VAL A 207 -12.77 4.89 -2.53
N TRP A 208 -11.50 4.58 -2.24
CA TRP A 208 -11.07 4.44 -0.85
C TRP A 208 -10.98 5.77 -0.11
N GLY A 209 -10.69 6.86 -0.81
CA GLY A 209 -10.77 8.22 -0.27
C GLY A 209 -12.20 8.57 0.14
N PHE A 210 -13.18 8.32 -0.71
CA PHE A 210 -14.60 8.53 -0.40
C PHE A 210 -15.08 7.63 0.74
N MET A 211 -14.57 6.41 0.86
CA MET A 211 -14.95 5.49 1.92
C MET A 211 -14.31 5.84 3.28
N LEU A 212 -13.06 6.30 3.31
CA LEU A 212 -12.29 6.43 4.57
C LEU A 212 -12.09 7.88 5.05
N LEU A 213 -11.97 8.86 4.15
CA LEU A 213 -11.72 10.26 4.53
C LEU A 213 -12.91 10.96 5.20
N PRO A 214 -14.18 10.62 4.92
CA PRO A 214 -15.31 11.21 5.65
C PRO A 214 -15.50 10.65 7.08
N VAL A 215 -14.87 9.53 7.43
CA VAL A 215 -15.05 8.87 8.73
C VAL A 215 -14.72 9.79 9.92
N PRO A 216 -13.60 10.52 9.95
CA PRO A 216 -13.31 11.50 11.00
C PRO A 216 -14.46 12.51 11.20
N PHE A 217 -14.96 13.10 10.11
CA PHE A 217 -16.05 14.07 10.15
C PHE A 217 -17.35 13.45 10.65
N SER A 218 -17.66 12.22 10.22
CA SER A 218 -18.86 11.52 10.65
C SER A 218 -18.92 11.34 12.17
N ARG A 219 -17.77 11.15 12.83
CA ARG A 219 -17.71 11.01 14.30
C ARG A 219 -18.07 12.31 15.03
N VAL A 220 -17.71 13.46 14.46
CA VAL A 220 -18.05 14.79 15.04
C VAL A 220 -19.54 15.08 14.86
N VAL A 221 -20.09 14.80 13.66
CA VAL A 221 -21.52 14.99 13.38
C VAL A 221 -22.39 14.13 14.28
N LEU A 222 -22.00 12.87 14.50
CA LEU A 222 -22.70 11.94 15.40
C LEU A 222 -22.45 12.22 16.89
N LYS A 223 -21.71 13.29 17.23
CA LYS A 223 -21.35 13.66 18.60
C LYS A 223 -20.61 12.56 19.37
N ASP A 224 -19.94 11.67 18.65
CA ASP A 224 -19.18 10.59 19.25
C ASP A 224 -17.77 11.03 19.68
N HIS A 225 -17.25 12.10 19.09
CA HIS A 225 -15.95 12.68 19.38
C HIS A 225 -15.95 14.19 19.17
N THR A 226 -15.07 14.89 19.87
CA THR A 226 -14.79 16.31 19.58
C THR A 226 -13.87 16.44 18.35
N PRO A 227 -13.82 17.61 17.69
CA PRO A 227 -12.88 17.86 16.60
C PRO A 227 -11.42 17.59 16.98
N GLU A 228 -11.01 17.90 18.20
CA GLU A 228 -9.65 17.72 18.70
C GLU A 228 -9.30 16.23 18.84
N GLN A 229 -10.22 15.43 19.40
CA GLN A 229 -10.05 13.97 19.53
C GLN A 229 -9.93 13.28 18.17
N VAL A 230 -10.69 13.78 17.19
CA VAL A 230 -10.66 13.28 15.81
C VAL A 230 -9.38 13.70 15.10
N LEU A 231 -8.96 14.96 15.23
CA LEU A 231 -7.73 15.47 14.63
C LEU A 231 -6.50 14.73 15.17
N ALA A 232 -6.41 14.56 16.48
CA ALA A 232 -5.33 13.79 17.11
C ALA A 232 -5.31 12.35 16.61
N GLY A 233 -6.48 11.69 16.54
CA GLY A 233 -6.59 10.35 15.98
C GLY A 233 -6.15 10.27 14.51
N ALA A 234 -6.57 11.22 13.67
CA ALA A 234 -6.15 11.30 12.27
C ALA A 234 -4.64 11.49 12.12
N THR A 235 -4.02 12.36 12.92
CA THR A 235 -2.57 12.58 12.92
C THR A 235 -1.81 11.31 13.35
N ILE A 236 -2.27 10.64 14.41
CA ILE A 236 -1.68 9.37 14.87
C ILE A 236 -1.76 8.31 13.76
N GLY A 237 -2.94 8.11 13.16
CA GLY A 237 -3.13 7.14 12.08
C GLY A 237 -2.24 7.43 10.86
N PHE A 238 -2.11 8.69 10.47
CA PHE A 238 -1.19 9.12 9.41
C PHE A 238 0.27 8.75 9.73
N LEU A 239 0.75 9.11 10.92
CA LEU A 239 2.13 8.85 11.34
C LEU A 239 2.42 7.35 11.45
N GLU A 240 1.53 6.58 12.08
CA GLU A 240 1.64 5.12 12.20
C GLU A 240 1.72 4.46 10.82
N ALA A 241 0.85 4.86 9.88
CA ALA A 241 0.87 4.36 8.51
C ALA A 241 2.17 4.68 7.77
N THR A 242 2.64 5.93 7.85
CA THR A 242 3.88 6.36 7.18
C THR A 242 5.10 5.64 7.76
N ILE A 243 5.23 5.57 9.08
CA ILE A 243 6.34 4.88 9.75
C ILE A 243 6.33 3.39 9.40
N PHE A 244 5.16 2.75 9.51
CA PHE A 244 5.01 1.34 9.17
C PHE A 244 5.37 1.07 7.71
N PHE A 245 4.86 1.89 6.79
CA PHE A 245 5.18 1.78 5.36
C PHE A 245 6.69 1.90 5.12
N VAL A 246 7.37 2.90 5.71
CA VAL A 246 8.81 3.10 5.55
C VAL A 246 9.60 1.89 6.07
N ILE A 247 9.25 1.36 7.25
CA ILE A 247 9.92 0.18 7.84
C ILE A 247 9.74 -1.03 6.93
N ILE A 248 8.52 -1.35 6.51
CA ILE A 248 8.26 -2.47 5.61
C ILE A 248 9.04 -2.27 4.31
N ARG A 249 8.94 -1.09 3.71
CA ARG A 249 9.46 -0.80 2.38
C ARG A 249 10.98 -0.78 2.28
N HIS A 250 11.66 -0.27 3.30
CA HIS A 250 13.11 -0.06 3.28
C HIS A 250 13.89 -1.05 4.15
N ALA A 251 13.32 -1.56 5.23
CA ALA A 251 14.02 -2.47 6.14
C ALA A 251 13.69 -3.95 5.89
N ILE A 252 12.45 -4.27 5.51
CA ILE A 252 11.96 -5.65 5.42
C ILE A 252 11.95 -6.17 3.98
N LEU A 253 11.24 -5.50 3.06
CA LEU A 253 11.04 -5.98 1.69
C LEU A 253 12.35 -6.20 0.92
N PRO A 254 13.39 -5.34 1.00
CA PRO A 254 14.65 -5.59 0.30
C PRO A 254 15.33 -6.89 0.70
N LYS A 255 15.18 -7.33 1.96
CA LYS A 255 15.75 -8.59 2.47
C LYS A 255 14.98 -9.81 2.01
N LEU A 256 13.69 -9.65 1.73
CA LEU A 256 12.79 -10.74 1.35
C LEU A 256 12.56 -10.83 -0.16
N ASN A 257 13.01 -9.83 -0.94
CA ASN A 257 12.65 -9.69 -2.35
C ASN A 257 12.88 -10.97 -3.18
N TYR A 258 14.05 -11.61 -3.01
CA TYR A 258 14.43 -12.83 -3.73
C TYR A 258 13.70 -14.11 -3.29
N ARG A 259 12.81 -14.01 -2.29
CA ARG A 259 12.09 -15.15 -1.71
C ARG A 259 10.65 -15.29 -2.20
N LEU A 260 10.26 -14.60 -3.28
CA LEU A 260 8.87 -14.64 -3.77
C LEU A 260 8.42 -16.08 -4.04
N SER A 261 7.19 -16.40 -3.65
CA SER A 261 6.59 -17.73 -3.67
C SER A 261 7.26 -18.78 -2.77
N GLN A 262 8.36 -18.45 -2.07
CA GLN A 262 8.96 -19.35 -1.11
C GLN A 262 8.13 -19.39 0.17
N ARG A 263 8.13 -20.56 0.81
CA ARG A 263 7.54 -20.71 2.14
C ARG A 263 8.49 -20.15 3.19
N ILE A 264 7.97 -19.28 4.06
CA ILE A 264 8.68 -18.78 5.24
C ILE A 264 8.13 -19.58 6.43
N GLY A 265 8.91 -20.56 6.89
CA GLY A 265 8.40 -21.57 7.83
C GLY A 265 7.35 -22.47 7.18
N TYR A 266 6.41 -22.98 7.99
CA TYR A 266 5.41 -23.96 7.53
C TYR A 266 4.09 -23.34 7.05
N VAL A 267 3.80 -22.11 7.49
CA VAL A 267 2.47 -21.49 7.34
C VAL A 267 2.47 -20.31 6.37
N PHE A 268 3.60 -19.63 6.19
CA PHE A 268 3.63 -18.39 5.40
C PHE A 268 4.17 -18.60 3.99
N VAL A 269 3.58 -17.90 3.03
CA VAL A 269 4.04 -17.85 1.63
C VAL A 269 4.38 -16.42 1.28
N HIS A 270 5.60 -16.16 0.82
CA HIS A 270 5.98 -14.80 0.45
C HIS A 270 5.32 -14.38 -0.87
N ASN A 271 4.45 -13.38 -0.81
CA ASN A 271 3.69 -12.81 -1.94
C ASN A 271 3.79 -11.27 -2.01
N PHE A 272 4.70 -10.67 -1.24
CA PHE A 272 4.85 -9.22 -1.15
C PHE A 272 6.26 -8.78 -1.59
N PRO A 273 6.58 -8.80 -2.89
CA PRO A 273 7.89 -8.37 -3.36
C PRO A 273 8.01 -6.85 -3.38
N LEU A 274 9.22 -6.36 -3.58
CA LEU A 274 9.42 -4.96 -3.92
C LEU A 274 8.68 -4.62 -5.24
N PRO A 275 8.06 -3.44 -5.34
CA PRO A 275 7.58 -2.92 -6.61
C PRO A 275 8.69 -2.93 -7.68
N MET A 276 8.44 -3.64 -8.78
CA MET A 276 9.38 -3.78 -9.90
C MET A 276 9.84 -2.43 -10.47
N MET A 277 8.97 -1.43 -10.45
CA MET A 277 9.30 -0.09 -10.94
C MET A 277 10.43 0.56 -10.15
N GLU A 278 10.55 0.27 -8.86
CA GLU A 278 11.67 0.81 -8.08
C GLU A 278 12.99 0.16 -8.47
N VAL A 279 12.98 -1.15 -8.72
CA VAL A 279 14.15 -1.89 -9.20
C VAL A 279 14.60 -1.37 -10.56
N LEU A 280 13.66 -1.16 -11.48
CA LEU A 280 13.93 -0.54 -12.77
C LEU A 280 14.47 0.88 -12.62
N SER A 281 13.88 1.70 -11.75
CA SER A 281 14.35 3.08 -11.50
C SER A 281 15.78 3.11 -10.97
N ARG A 282 16.13 2.21 -10.04
CA ARG A 282 17.52 2.07 -9.54
C ARG A 282 18.47 1.65 -10.66
N ALA A 283 18.09 0.67 -11.47
CA ALA A 283 18.88 0.22 -12.61
C ALA A 283 19.14 1.33 -13.62
N PHE A 284 18.12 2.13 -13.98
CA PHE A 284 18.29 3.27 -14.87
C PHE A 284 19.19 4.36 -14.28
N THR A 285 19.09 4.61 -12.97
CA THR A 285 19.94 5.58 -12.28
C THR A 285 21.41 5.15 -12.29
N LEU A 286 21.68 3.86 -12.03
CA LEU A 286 23.03 3.31 -12.09
C LEU A 286 23.61 3.34 -13.51
N LEU A 287 22.81 3.02 -14.52
CA LEU A 287 23.23 3.11 -15.93
C LEU A 287 23.57 4.54 -16.34
N ALA A 288 22.76 5.53 -15.92
CA ALA A 288 23.06 6.93 -16.16
C ALA A 288 24.35 7.36 -15.46
N THR A 289 24.55 6.92 -14.21
CA THR A 289 25.76 7.20 -13.43
C THR A 289 27.02 6.64 -14.13
N HIS A 290 26.95 5.42 -14.68
CA HIS A 290 28.04 4.85 -15.47
C HIS A 290 28.30 5.66 -16.76
N GLN A 291 27.27 6.12 -17.46
CA GLN A 291 27.45 6.87 -18.73
C GLN A 291 28.04 8.26 -18.54
N MET A 292 27.76 8.91 -17.41
CA MET A 292 28.21 10.27 -17.14
C MET A 292 29.59 10.32 -16.44
N GLY A 293 30.05 9.20 -15.89
CA GLY A 293 31.16 9.17 -14.94
C GLY A 293 30.71 9.75 -13.60
N SER A 294 31.04 9.08 -12.49
CA SER A 294 30.74 9.58 -11.14
C SER A 294 32.01 10.05 -10.46
N GLN A 295 32.11 11.34 -10.13
CA GLN A 295 33.22 11.87 -9.31
C GLN A 295 33.13 11.41 -7.85
N ASP A 296 31.92 11.06 -7.38
CA ASP A 296 31.64 10.75 -5.96
C ASP A 296 31.74 9.26 -5.61
N MET A 297 31.90 8.37 -6.59
CA MET A 297 31.83 6.92 -6.38
C MET A 297 32.95 6.18 -7.10
N SER A 298 33.72 5.38 -6.37
CA SER A 298 34.79 4.56 -6.94
C SER A 298 34.25 3.51 -7.92
N THR A 299 35.02 3.22 -8.96
CA THR A 299 34.66 2.26 -10.02
C THR A 299 34.31 0.89 -9.45
N ALA A 300 35.07 0.40 -8.47
CA ALA A 300 34.79 -0.89 -7.81
C ALA A 300 33.40 -0.94 -7.13
N VAL A 301 32.98 0.15 -6.48
CA VAL A 301 31.66 0.25 -5.83
C VAL A 301 30.55 0.34 -6.88
N LEU A 302 30.79 1.07 -7.98
CA LEU A 302 29.87 1.13 -9.11
C LEU A 302 29.67 -0.24 -9.76
N CYS A 303 30.75 -1.01 -10.02
CA CYS A 303 30.65 -2.33 -10.61
C CYS A 303 29.87 -3.32 -9.70
N ASP A 304 30.10 -3.29 -8.38
CA ASP A 304 29.32 -4.11 -7.43
C ASP A 304 27.83 -3.75 -7.45
N LYS A 305 27.50 -2.45 -7.50
CA LYS A 305 26.10 -2.00 -7.62
C LYS A 305 25.45 -2.42 -8.94
N LEU A 306 26.18 -2.33 -10.07
CA LEU A 306 25.70 -2.79 -11.38
C LEU A 306 25.47 -4.30 -11.39
N ARG A 307 26.38 -5.07 -10.80
CA ARG A 307 26.24 -6.53 -10.66
C ARG A 307 24.99 -6.91 -9.87
N LYS A 308 24.78 -6.28 -8.71
CA LYS A 308 23.58 -6.49 -7.87
C LYS A 308 22.29 -6.11 -8.61
N ALA A 309 22.30 -4.98 -9.32
CA ALA A 309 21.14 -4.55 -10.12
C ALA A 309 20.84 -5.51 -11.27
N SER A 310 21.86 -6.03 -11.96
CA SER A 310 21.70 -7.04 -13.02
C SER A 310 21.05 -8.32 -12.49
N GLN A 311 21.55 -8.84 -11.36
CA GLN A 311 20.99 -10.01 -10.69
C GLN A 311 19.54 -9.78 -10.23
N GLU A 312 19.21 -8.59 -9.70
CA GLU A 312 17.84 -8.25 -9.30
C GLU A 312 16.90 -8.21 -10.52
N VAL A 313 17.29 -7.53 -11.61
CA VAL A 313 16.49 -7.46 -12.84
C VAL A 313 16.30 -8.83 -13.48
N GLU A 314 17.35 -9.65 -13.52
CA GLU A 314 17.27 -11.03 -14.01
C GLU A 314 16.29 -11.87 -13.18
N TRP A 315 16.31 -11.73 -11.87
CA TRP A 315 15.36 -12.43 -11.01
C TRP A 315 13.91 -12.05 -11.34
N TYR A 316 13.58 -10.76 -11.51
CA TYR A 316 12.24 -10.33 -11.93
C TYR A 316 11.88 -10.83 -13.33
N LEU A 317 12.85 -10.85 -14.25
CA LEU A 317 12.64 -11.39 -15.59
C LEU A 317 12.22 -12.85 -15.55
N ASN A 318 12.90 -13.67 -14.75
CA ASN A 318 12.59 -15.08 -14.57
C ASN A 318 11.19 -15.28 -13.95
N GLN A 319 10.81 -14.44 -12.97
CA GLN A 319 9.46 -14.48 -12.40
C GLN A 319 8.38 -14.15 -13.45
N ALA A 320 8.57 -13.07 -14.22
CA ALA A 320 7.61 -12.64 -15.24
C ALA A 320 7.50 -13.64 -16.40
N GLN A 321 8.60 -14.25 -16.84
CA GLN A 321 8.60 -15.34 -17.82
C GLN A 321 7.89 -16.58 -17.28
N GLY A 322 8.16 -16.97 -16.03
CA GLY A 322 7.48 -18.10 -15.39
C GLY A 322 5.96 -17.91 -15.29
N LEU A 323 5.48 -16.67 -15.11
CA LEU A 323 4.05 -16.33 -15.16
C LEU A 323 3.47 -16.50 -16.57
N LEU A 324 4.17 -16.04 -17.61
CA LEU A 324 3.75 -16.23 -19.01
C LEU A 324 3.68 -17.72 -19.38
N ASP A 325 4.66 -18.51 -18.93
CA ASP A 325 4.71 -19.96 -19.21
C ASP A 325 3.57 -20.71 -18.53
N LYS A 326 3.24 -20.36 -17.28
CA LYS A 326 2.07 -20.88 -16.57
C LYS A 326 0.77 -20.48 -17.28
N ALA A 327 0.65 -19.23 -17.71
CA ALA A 327 -0.53 -18.72 -18.39
C ALA A 327 -0.73 -19.29 -19.80
N ASN A 328 0.35 -19.74 -20.46
CA ASN A 328 0.27 -20.46 -21.73
C ASN A 328 -0.31 -21.87 -21.59
N ARG A 329 -0.44 -22.43 -20.36
CA ARG A 329 -1.15 -23.69 -20.13
C ARG A 329 -2.66 -23.46 -20.32
N ARG A 330 -3.27 -24.26 -21.22
CA ARG A 330 -4.64 -24.09 -21.78
C ARG A 330 -5.76 -23.89 -20.73
N TRP A 331 -5.58 -24.40 -19.52
CA TRP A 331 -6.56 -24.30 -18.43
C TRP A 331 -6.42 -22.99 -17.61
N TYR A 332 -5.21 -22.45 -17.44
CA TYR A 332 -4.96 -21.22 -16.69
C TYR A 332 -5.52 -19.98 -17.42
N ARG A 333 -5.43 -19.99 -18.76
CA ARG A 333 -5.99 -18.96 -19.64
C ARG A 333 -7.52 -18.81 -19.50
N LYS A 334 -8.22 -19.85 -19.05
CA LYS A 334 -9.69 -19.83 -18.87
C LYS A 334 -10.14 -19.36 -17.48
N LEU A 335 -9.25 -19.37 -16.47
CA LEU A 335 -9.67 -19.29 -15.08
C LEU A 335 -9.43 -17.92 -14.42
N LEU A 336 -8.29 -17.25 -14.66
CA LEU A 336 -7.82 -16.21 -13.73
C LEU A 336 -6.95 -15.08 -14.30
N VAL A 337 -6.70 -15.01 -15.61
CA VAL A 337 -5.86 -13.95 -16.19
C VAL A 337 -6.60 -13.28 -17.34
N PHE A 338 -6.92 -11.99 -17.17
CA PHE A 338 -7.51 -11.20 -18.25
C PHE A 338 -6.46 -11.03 -19.37
N ASP A 339 -6.88 -11.02 -20.63
CA ASP A 339 -5.97 -10.84 -21.78
C ASP A 339 -5.05 -9.60 -21.62
N GLU A 340 -5.51 -8.57 -20.91
CA GLU A 340 -4.74 -7.35 -20.64
C GLU A 340 -3.59 -7.54 -19.64
N ASP A 341 -3.76 -8.38 -18.62
CA ASP A 341 -2.69 -8.69 -17.66
C ASP A 341 -1.57 -9.47 -18.37
N MET A 342 -1.92 -10.30 -19.35
CA MET A 342 -0.96 -10.98 -20.22
C MET A 342 -0.23 -10.03 -21.15
N VAL A 343 -0.94 -9.07 -21.75
CA VAL A 343 -0.32 -8.03 -22.58
C VAL A 343 0.62 -7.16 -21.74
N THR A 344 0.24 -6.84 -20.50
CA THR A 344 1.06 -6.06 -19.57
C THR A 344 2.30 -6.84 -19.17
N THR A 345 2.15 -8.08 -18.69
CA THR A 345 3.27 -8.97 -18.32
C THR A 345 4.24 -9.16 -19.49
N ARG A 346 3.75 -9.34 -20.72
CA ARG A 346 4.61 -9.47 -21.91
C ARG A 346 5.41 -8.18 -22.19
N ARG A 347 4.80 -7.00 -22.01
CA ARG A 347 5.52 -5.72 -22.13
C ARG A 347 6.58 -5.57 -21.04
N GLU A 348 6.31 -6.06 -19.84
CA GLU A 348 7.25 -6.04 -18.72
C GLU A 348 8.45 -6.93 -18.98
N VAL A 349 8.25 -8.17 -19.45
CA VAL A 349 9.33 -9.08 -19.85
C VAL A 349 10.26 -8.41 -20.88
N HIS A 350 9.70 -7.81 -21.92
CA HIS A 350 10.51 -7.11 -22.93
C HIS A 350 11.28 -5.92 -22.34
N ARG A 351 10.71 -5.19 -21.37
CA ARG A 351 11.41 -4.09 -20.69
C ARG A 351 12.55 -4.61 -19.81
N LEU A 352 12.30 -5.65 -19.02
CA LEU A 352 13.29 -6.27 -18.14
C LEU A 352 14.46 -6.83 -18.95
N GLN A 353 14.18 -7.52 -20.08
CA GLN A 353 15.22 -8.00 -21.01
C GLN A 353 16.10 -6.84 -21.51
N ALA A 354 15.48 -5.78 -22.03
CA ALA A 354 16.23 -4.64 -22.58
C ALA A 354 17.07 -3.91 -21.51
N VAL A 355 16.63 -3.90 -20.25
CA VAL A 355 17.41 -3.31 -19.14
C VAL A 355 18.52 -4.24 -18.69
N LYS A 356 18.28 -5.56 -18.62
CA LYS A 356 19.29 -6.57 -18.30
C LYS A 356 20.47 -6.49 -19.26
N GLU A 357 20.22 -6.48 -20.56
CA GLU A 357 21.27 -6.39 -21.59
C GLU A 357 22.13 -5.11 -21.43
N LYS A 358 21.50 -3.98 -21.08
CA LYS A 358 22.21 -2.72 -20.82
C LYS A 358 23.06 -2.79 -19.56
N LEU A 359 22.57 -3.43 -18.51
CA LEU A 359 23.30 -3.62 -17.25
C LEU A 359 24.50 -4.54 -17.43
N GLU A 360 24.36 -5.65 -18.16
CA GLU A 360 25.46 -6.58 -18.45
C GLU A 360 26.56 -5.91 -19.27
N LYS A 361 26.19 -5.12 -20.28
CA LYS A 361 27.14 -4.33 -21.07
C LYS A 361 27.87 -3.28 -20.23
N ALA A 362 27.16 -2.59 -19.34
CA ALA A 362 27.80 -1.61 -18.45
C ALA A 362 28.72 -2.30 -17.42
N LEU A 363 28.32 -3.48 -16.92
CA LEU A 363 29.13 -4.25 -16.00
C LEU A 363 30.44 -4.72 -16.64
N SER A 364 30.41 -5.23 -17.88
CA SER A 364 31.63 -5.69 -18.56
C SER A 364 32.63 -4.54 -18.77
N LEU A 365 32.15 -3.37 -19.18
CA LEU A 365 32.98 -2.17 -19.35
C LEU A 365 33.58 -1.70 -18.02
N CYS A 366 32.77 -1.70 -16.95
CA CYS A 366 33.22 -1.34 -15.60
C CYS A 366 34.30 -2.30 -15.07
N GLU A 367 34.14 -3.62 -15.31
CA GLU A 367 35.12 -4.62 -14.90
C GLU A 367 36.44 -4.48 -15.67
N GLU A 368 36.38 -4.17 -16.97
CA GLU A 368 37.55 -3.83 -17.79
C GLU A 368 38.29 -2.60 -17.22
N GLU A 369 37.59 -1.50 -16.95
CA GLU A 369 38.17 -0.29 -16.36
C GLU A 369 38.80 -0.53 -14.97
N SER A 370 38.22 -1.43 -14.17
CA SER A 370 38.75 -1.78 -12.85
C SER A 370 40.02 -2.63 -12.88
N SER A 371 40.28 -3.32 -14.00
CA SER A 371 41.42 -4.22 -14.19
C SER A 371 42.68 -3.52 -14.71
N ILE A 372 42.54 -2.27 -15.18
CA ILE A 372 43.67 -1.44 -15.63
C ILE A 372 44.35 -0.87 -14.37
N PRO A 373 45.65 -1.16 -14.13
CA PRO A 373 46.36 -0.58 -13.01
C PRO A 373 46.38 0.94 -13.15
N SER A 374 46.05 1.67 -12.08
CA SER A 374 46.18 3.13 -12.02
C SER A 374 47.60 3.55 -12.39
N SER A 375 47.74 4.23 -13.53
CA SER A 375 49.02 4.78 -14.02
C SER A 375 49.60 5.90 -13.14
N GLU A 376 48.93 6.27 -12.05
CA GLU A 376 49.42 7.26 -11.07
C GLU A 376 50.60 6.78 -10.21
N SER A 377 51.07 5.53 -10.38
CA SER A 377 52.32 5.07 -9.75
C SER A 377 53.55 5.15 -10.67
N ALA A 378 53.40 5.54 -11.94
CA ALA A 378 54.51 5.58 -12.91
C ALA A 378 55.21 6.95 -13.02
N GLU A 379 54.67 8.02 -12.43
CA GLU A 379 55.27 9.37 -12.47
C GLU A 379 56.14 9.72 -11.24
N SER A 380 56.58 8.74 -10.44
CA SER A 380 57.58 8.97 -9.36
C SER A 380 58.98 8.42 -9.66
N LEU A 381 59.22 7.97 -10.89
CA LEU A 381 60.53 7.50 -11.38
C LEU A 381 60.88 8.21 -12.70
N CYS A 382 61.05 9.54 -12.62
CA CYS A 382 61.84 10.32 -13.57
C CYS A 382 62.58 11.41 -12.81
#